data_AF-A0A7G1P191-F1
#
_entry.id   AF-A0A7G1P191-F1
#
_cell.length_a   1.000
_cell.length_b   1.000
_cell.length_c   1.000
_cell.angle_alpha   90.00
_cell.angle_beta   90.00
_cell.angle_gamma   90.00
#
_symmetry.space_group_name_H-M   'P 1'
#
loop_
_entity.id
_entity.type
_entity.pdbx_description
1 polymer ?
#
loop_
_entity_poly.entity_id
_entity_poly.type
_entity_poly.pdbx_seq_one_letter_code
_entity_poly.pdbx_strand_id
1 'polypeptide(L)'
;MSRTVTISTVDYGEVTIPEPPWCTGEHPSDGYRIDISHYGHDVPLTIETSRGRVTAMTTALEQRPFTERHPGRGVFINVEIDGDHYPHDPDELHRLAAALNHHAQQLRVLGNELATLVQERQQ
;
A
#
# COMPACT_ATOMS: atom_id res chain seq x y z
N MET A 1 10.67 19.64 -11.75
CA MET A 1 11.36 19.29 -13.01
C MET A 1 11.04 17.82 -13.29
N SER A 2 10.65 17.47 -14.50
CA SER A 2 10.45 16.07 -14.91
C SER A 2 11.80 15.41 -15.13
N ARG A 3 12.14 14.40 -14.33
CA ARG A 3 13.29 13.53 -14.57
C ARG A 3 12.90 12.48 -15.61
N THR A 4 13.86 11.91 -16.32
CA THR A 4 13.66 10.78 -17.24
C THR A 4 14.62 9.67 -16.86
N VAL A 5 14.17 8.43 -17.02
CA VAL A 5 14.98 7.23 -16.78
C VAL A 5 14.96 6.35 -18.02
N THR A 6 16.11 5.72 -18.30
CA THR A 6 16.24 4.68 -19.32
C THR A 6 16.47 3.34 -18.62
N ILE A 7 15.60 2.37 -18.90
CA ILE A 7 15.58 1.05 -18.28
C ILE A 7 15.82 0.01 -19.38
N SER A 8 16.82 -0.86 -19.18
CA SER A 8 17.04 -2.05 -20.01
C SER A 8 15.96 -3.09 -19.72
N THR A 9 15.34 -3.65 -20.76
CA THR A 9 14.34 -4.73 -20.64
C THR A 9 14.71 -5.91 -21.52
N VAL A 10 14.33 -7.11 -21.09
CA VAL A 10 14.67 -8.35 -21.80
C VAL A 10 13.83 -8.58 -23.07
N ASP A 11 12.66 -7.96 -23.15
CA ASP A 11 11.65 -8.18 -24.20
C ASP A 11 11.49 -7.00 -25.17
N TYR A 12 11.89 -5.79 -24.76
CA TYR A 12 11.68 -4.57 -25.54
C TYR A 12 12.95 -3.73 -25.78
N GLY A 13 14.09 -4.16 -25.24
CA GLY A 13 15.34 -3.39 -25.27
C GLY A 13 15.30 -2.20 -24.31
N GLU A 14 15.94 -1.09 -24.66
CA GLU A 14 15.94 0.11 -23.81
C GLU A 14 14.61 0.85 -23.88
N VAL A 15 14.05 1.18 -22.71
CA VAL A 15 12.80 1.91 -22.55
C VAL A 15 13.07 3.21 -21.81
N THR A 16 12.84 4.35 -22.46
CA THR A 16 12.96 5.68 -21.83
C THR A 16 11.58 6.21 -21.44
N ILE A 17 11.39 6.58 -20.17
CA ILE A 17 10.13 7.12 -19.65
C ILE A 17 10.35 8.37 -18.78
N PRO A 18 9.39 9.31 -18.76
CA PRO A 18 9.40 10.41 -17.80
C PRO A 18 9.03 9.87 -16.41
N GLU A 19 9.74 10.33 -15.38
CA GLU A 19 9.41 10.03 -14.00
C GLU A 19 8.53 11.13 -13.40
N PRO A 20 7.38 10.76 -12.82
CA PRO A 20 6.59 11.67 -12.02
C PRO A 20 7.41 12.24 -10.85
N PRO A 21 7.12 13.47 -10.39
CA PRO A 21 7.88 14.11 -9.32
C PRO A 21 7.79 13.39 -7.96
N TRP A 22 6.82 12.49 -7.78
CA TRP A 22 6.66 11.68 -6.57
C TRP A 22 7.42 10.34 -6.63
N CYS A 23 7.95 9.95 -7.80
CA CYS A 23 8.67 8.70 -7.97
C CYS A 23 10.03 8.76 -7.27
N THR A 24 10.38 7.72 -6.53
CA THR A 24 11.68 7.59 -5.84
C THR A 24 12.85 7.42 -6.82
N GLY A 25 12.57 6.92 -8.02
CA GLY A 25 13.56 6.65 -9.06
C GLY A 25 14.19 5.28 -9.01
N GLU A 26 13.69 4.41 -8.13
CA GLU A 26 14.12 3.02 -8.06
C GLU A 26 13.40 2.22 -9.13
N HIS A 27 14.17 1.70 -10.08
CA HIS A 27 13.68 0.87 -11.18
C HIS A 27 14.62 -0.33 -11.36
N PRO A 28 14.13 -1.57 -11.24
CA PRO A 28 14.95 -2.73 -11.53
C PRO A 28 15.34 -2.75 -13.02
N SER A 29 16.60 -3.06 -13.31
CA SER A 29 17.06 -3.29 -14.68
C SER A 29 16.78 -4.73 -15.10
N ASP A 30 16.73 -4.95 -16.41
CA ASP A 30 16.72 -6.28 -17.04
C ASP A 30 15.48 -7.13 -16.68
N GLY A 31 14.37 -6.46 -16.35
CA GLY A 31 13.03 -7.05 -16.24
C GLY A 31 12.25 -7.01 -17.54
N TYR A 32 10.97 -7.39 -17.49
CA TYR A 32 10.05 -7.20 -18.61
C TYR A 32 9.53 -5.76 -18.63
N ARG A 33 9.29 -5.22 -19.82
CA ARG A 33 8.72 -3.86 -19.96
C ARG A 33 7.41 -3.68 -19.21
N ILE A 34 6.58 -4.72 -19.13
CA ILE A 34 5.27 -4.66 -18.44
C ILE A 34 5.38 -4.48 -16.93
N ASP A 35 6.51 -4.87 -16.34
CA ASP A 35 6.77 -4.81 -14.89
C ASP A 35 7.39 -3.47 -14.47
N ILE A 36 7.68 -2.58 -15.42
CA ILE A 36 8.16 -1.23 -15.10
C ILE A 36 7.03 -0.49 -14.36
N SER A 37 7.33 -0.07 -13.14
CA SER A 37 6.47 0.78 -12.32
C SER A 37 7.21 2.03 -11.86
N HIS A 38 6.47 3.12 -11.67
CA HIS A 38 6.89 4.22 -10.82
C HIS A 38 6.38 3.95 -9.42
N TYR A 39 7.29 3.94 -8.45
CA TYR A 39 6.98 3.71 -7.05
C TYR A 39 7.31 4.96 -6.23
N GLY A 40 6.42 5.31 -5.30
CA GLY A 40 6.57 6.43 -4.36
C GLY A 40 7.26 6.00 -3.06
N HIS A 41 7.35 6.91 -2.10
CA HIS A 41 7.86 6.56 -0.77
C HIS A 41 6.83 5.71 -0.02
N ASP A 42 7.33 4.71 0.72
CA ASP A 42 6.50 3.96 1.66
C ASP A 42 6.00 4.86 2.79
N VAL A 43 4.71 4.75 3.08
CA VAL A 43 4.01 5.40 4.18
C VAL A 43 3.45 4.29 5.08
N PRO A 44 4.12 3.95 6.19
CA PRO A 44 3.67 2.92 7.10
C PRO A 44 2.51 3.42 7.97
N LEU A 45 1.46 2.62 8.07
CA LEU A 45 0.35 2.79 9.02
C LEU A 45 0.63 1.90 10.23
N THR A 46 0.82 2.52 11.39
CA THR A 46 1.26 1.82 12.62
C THR A 46 0.14 1.73 13.65
N ILE A 47 0.18 0.67 14.47
CA ILE A 47 -0.75 0.45 15.58
C ILE A 47 0.03 0.10 16.87
N GLU A 48 -0.58 0.38 18.01
CA GLU A 48 -0.04 -0.02 19.32
C GLU A 48 -0.47 -1.43 19.70
N THR A 49 0.46 -2.21 20.25
CA THR A 49 0.21 -3.53 20.81
C THR A 49 0.80 -3.62 22.22
N SER A 50 0.49 -4.70 22.95
CA SER A 50 1.11 -4.97 24.26
C SER A 50 2.63 -5.19 24.19
N ARG A 51 3.19 -5.37 22.98
CA ARG A 51 4.62 -5.53 22.74
C ARG A 51 5.26 -4.33 22.05
N GLY A 52 4.54 -3.20 21.98
CA GLY A 52 4.97 -1.96 21.34
C GLY A 52 4.30 -1.71 20.00
N ARG A 53 4.77 -0.66 19.31
CA ARG A 53 4.27 -0.20 18.02
C ARG A 53 4.73 -1.10 16.89
N VAL A 54 3.81 -1.50 16.01
CA VAL A 54 4.08 -2.31 14.82
C VAL A 54 3.47 -1.66 13.58
N THR A 55 4.03 -1.93 12.41
CA THR A 55 3.40 -1.59 11.12
C THR A 55 2.25 -2.57 10.88
N ALA A 56 1.05 -2.04 10.69
CA ALA A 56 -0.14 -2.83 10.33
C ALA A 56 -0.31 -2.93 8.81
N MET A 57 -0.02 -1.86 8.09
CA MET A 57 -0.06 -1.79 6.63
C MET A 57 1.03 -0.85 6.14
N THR A 58 1.60 -1.14 4.96
CA THR A 58 2.49 -0.23 4.23
C THR A 58 1.73 0.30 3.02
N THR A 59 1.85 1.59 2.71
CA THR A 59 1.20 2.17 1.53
C THR A 59 2.19 2.94 0.68
N ALA A 60 2.04 2.92 -0.63
CA ALA A 60 2.86 3.74 -1.52
C ALA A 60 2.08 4.14 -2.77
N LEU A 61 2.45 5.28 -3.35
CA LEU A 61 1.99 5.62 -4.71
C LEU A 61 2.63 4.66 -5.71
N GLU A 62 1.82 4.17 -6.64
CA GLU A 62 2.33 3.37 -7.75
C GLU A 62 1.63 3.77 -9.05
N GLN A 63 2.37 3.67 -10.15
CA GLN A 63 1.84 3.74 -11.51
C GLN A 63 2.56 2.69 -12.36
N ARG A 64 1.82 1.97 -13.21
CA ARG A 64 2.39 0.96 -14.12
C ARG A 64 2.14 1.37 -15.58
N PRO A 65 3.09 2.10 -16.22
CA PRO A 65 2.83 2.74 -17.52
C PRO A 65 2.50 1.77 -18.66
N PHE A 66 2.93 0.51 -18.54
CA PHE A 66 2.81 -0.49 -19.61
C PHE A 66 1.82 -1.61 -19.30
N THR A 67 1.17 -1.61 -18.13
CA THR A 67 0.11 -2.58 -17.82
C THR A 67 -1.20 -2.21 -18.52
N GLU A 68 -1.89 -3.20 -19.09
CA GLU A 68 -3.16 -3.02 -19.81
C GLU A 68 -4.40 -3.26 -18.94
N ARG A 69 -4.26 -3.97 -17.82
CA ARG A 69 -5.35 -4.33 -16.90
C ARG A 69 -5.35 -3.43 -15.66
N HIS A 70 -6.52 -3.25 -15.06
CA HIS A 70 -6.71 -2.53 -13.78
C HIS A 70 -5.68 -2.99 -12.72
N PRO A 71 -5.06 -2.07 -11.95
CA PRO A 71 -5.32 -0.61 -11.88
C PRO A 71 -4.80 0.19 -13.09
N GLY A 72 -4.16 -0.48 -14.04
CA GLY A 72 -3.82 0.05 -15.36
C GLY A 72 -2.69 1.05 -15.32
N ARG A 73 -2.76 2.01 -16.24
CA ARG A 73 -1.76 3.08 -16.43
C ARG A 73 -1.98 4.29 -15.52
N GLY A 74 -3.06 4.29 -14.74
CA GLY A 74 -3.37 5.34 -13.78
C GLY A 74 -2.42 5.30 -12.58
N VAL A 75 -2.42 6.39 -11.81
CA VAL A 75 -1.77 6.43 -10.50
C VAL A 75 -2.76 5.89 -9.46
N PHE A 76 -2.29 5.02 -8.57
CA PHE A 76 -3.07 4.43 -7.48
C PHE A 76 -2.22 4.39 -6.21
N ILE A 77 -2.85 4.12 -5.06
CA ILE A 77 -2.14 3.76 -3.84
C ILE A 77 -2.14 2.24 -3.74
N ASN A 78 -0.97 1.65 -3.67
CA ASN A 78 -0.83 0.26 -3.32
C ASN A 78 -0.81 0.13 -1.79
N VAL A 79 -1.57 -0.83 -1.25
CA VAL A 79 -1.67 -1.10 0.19
C VAL A 79 -1.25 -2.54 0.42
N GLU A 80 -0.19 -2.72 1.21
CA GLU A 80 0.26 -4.03 1.66
C GLU A 80 -0.66 -4.55 2.77
N ILE A 81 -1.32 -5.67 2.52
CA ILE A 81 -2.20 -6.38 3.46
C ILE A 81 -1.91 -7.88 3.33
N ASP A 82 -1.69 -8.57 4.46
CA ASP A 82 -1.45 -10.02 4.47
C ASP A 82 -0.30 -10.48 3.54
N GLY A 83 0.73 -9.64 3.40
CA GLY A 83 1.91 -9.93 2.57
C GLY A 83 1.70 -9.77 1.06
N ASP A 84 0.56 -9.24 0.61
CA ASP A 84 0.29 -8.92 -0.79
C ASP A 84 -0.11 -7.45 -0.97
N HIS A 85 -0.04 -6.99 -2.21
CA HIS A 85 -0.16 -5.59 -2.62
C HIS A 85 -1.47 -5.35 -3.36
N TYR A 86 -2.37 -4.61 -2.73
CA TYR A 86 -3.69 -4.31 -3.25
C TYR A 86 -3.76 -2.87 -3.77
N PRO A 87 -3.99 -2.66 -5.07
CA PRO A 87 -4.12 -1.33 -5.63
C PRO A 87 -5.49 -0.72 -5.30
N HIS A 88 -5.49 0.55 -4.91
CA HIS A 88 -6.68 1.30 -4.54
C HIS A 88 -6.74 2.65 -5.26
N ASP A 89 -7.90 2.98 -5.80
CA ASP A 89 -8.28 4.34 -6.18
C ASP A 89 -8.68 5.19 -4.93
N PRO A 90 -8.95 6.50 -5.08
CA PRO A 90 -9.35 7.35 -3.96
C PRO A 90 -10.61 6.89 -3.22
N ASP A 91 -11.63 6.42 -3.94
CA ASP A 91 -12.90 5.98 -3.34
C ASP A 91 -12.71 4.63 -2.61
N GLU A 92 -11.88 3.76 -3.14
CA GLU A 92 -11.47 2.49 -2.53
C GLU A 92 -10.70 2.72 -1.23
N LEU A 93 -9.79 3.69 -1.17
CA LEU A 93 -9.11 4.07 0.07
C LEU A 93 -10.09 4.57 1.14
N HIS A 94 -11.09 5.36 0.75
CA HIS A 94 -12.12 5.80 1.69
C HIS A 94 -12.97 4.62 2.20
N ARG A 95 -13.29 3.64 1.35
CA ARG A 95 -13.97 2.40 1.76
C ARG A 95 -13.11 1.57 2.72
N LEU A 96 -11.81 1.43 2.44
CA LEU A 96 -10.87 0.75 3.34
C LEU A 96 -10.83 1.44 4.71
N ALA A 97 -10.70 2.77 4.73
CA ALA A 97 -10.71 3.54 5.98
C ALA A 97 -12.02 3.35 6.77
N ALA A 98 -13.17 3.30 6.10
CA ALA A 98 -14.46 3.03 6.74
C ALA A 98 -14.51 1.63 7.36
N ALA A 99 -13.99 0.61 6.68
CA ALA A 99 -13.90 -0.75 7.21
C ALA A 99 -13.01 -0.82 8.46
N LEU A 100 -11.85 -0.14 8.44
CA LEU A 100 -10.96 -0.05 9.60
C LEU A 100 -11.63 0.63 10.80
N ASN A 101 -12.41 1.70 10.56
CA ASN A 101 -13.18 2.36 11.60
C ASN A 101 -14.26 1.44 12.20
N HIS A 102 -14.92 0.63 11.37
CA HIS A 102 -15.86 -0.38 11.84
C HIS A 102 -15.16 -1.42 12.74
N HIS A 103 -14.01 -1.95 12.33
CA HIS A 103 -13.24 -2.88 13.16
C HIS A 103 -12.76 -2.24 14.47
N ALA A 104 -12.38 -0.96 14.47
CA ALA A 104 -12.07 -0.23 15.69
C ALA A 104 -13.27 -0.15 16.65
N GLN A 105 -14.50 -0.06 16.13
CA GLN A 105 -15.72 -0.13 16.97
C GLN A 105 -15.90 -1.54 17.56
N GLN A 106 -15.69 -2.59 16.77
CA GLN A 106 -15.77 -3.98 17.25
C GLN A 106 -14.74 -4.25 18.36
N LEU A 107 -13.51 -3.76 18.23
CA LEU A 107 -12.48 -3.88 19.27
C LEU A 107 -12.90 -3.22 20.59
N ARG A 108 -13.61 -2.09 20.53
CA ARG A 108 -14.14 -1.43 21.74
C ARG A 108 -15.22 -2.25 22.42
N VAL A 109 -16.10 -2.90 21.66
CA VAL A 109 -17.12 -3.81 22.19
C VAL A 109 -16.45 -4.99 22.90
N LEU A 110 -15.49 -5.65 22.25
CA LEU A 110 -14.72 -6.75 22.84
C LEU A 110 -13.96 -6.32 24.11
N GLY A 111 -13.40 -5.11 24.11
CA GLY A 111 -12.73 -4.55 25.28
C GLY A 111 -13.67 -4.38 26.48
N ASN A 112 -14.91 -3.95 26.24
CA ASN A 112 -15.92 -3.84 27.30
C ASN A 112 -16.36 -5.21 27.81
N GLU A 113 -16.60 -6.18 26.91
CA GLU A 113 -16.94 -7.55 27.28
C GLU A 113 -15.85 -8.18 28.14
N LEU A 114 -14.57 -8.03 27.74
CA LEU A 114 -13.43 -8.51 28.51
C LEU A 114 -13.37 -7.87 29.90
N ALA A 115 -13.63 -6.56 30.02
CA ALA A 115 -13.62 -5.86 31.29
C ALA A 115 -14.66 -6.43 32.27
N THR A 116 -15.87 -6.76 31.79
CA THR A 116 -16.91 -7.41 32.60
C THR A 116 -16.43 -8.77 33.10
N LEU A 117 -15.91 -9.63 32.23
CA LEU A 117 -15.43 -10.97 32.61
C LEU A 117 -14.28 -10.93 33.62
N VAL A 118 -13.39 -9.94 33.50
CA VAL A 118 -12.30 -9.73 34.45
C VAL A 118 -12.81 -9.33 35.83
N GLN A 119 -13.86 -8.50 35.91
CA GLN A 119 -14.47 -8.07 37.17
C GLN A 119 -15.22 -9.21 37.88
N GLU A 120 -15.96 -10.03 37.14
CA GLU A 120 -16.72 -11.17 37.70
C GLU A 120 -15.79 -12.20 38.36
N ARG A 121 -14.60 -12.43 37.79
CA ARG A 121 -13.61 -13.37 38.36
C ARG A 121 -12.98 -12.88 39.68
N GLN A 122 -13.08 -11.59 39.98
CA GLN A 122 -12.51 -10.99 41.19
C GLN A 122 -13.49 -10.97 42.38
N GLN A 123 -14.74 -11.39 42.17
CA GLN A 123 -15.79 -11.51 43.17
C GLN A 123 -15.92 -12.96 43.67
#